data_AF-A0A2V9JM52-F1
#
_entry.id   AF-A0A2V9JM52-F1
#
_cell.length_a   1.000
_cell.length_b   1.000
_cell.length_c   1.000
_cell.angle_alpha   90.00
_cell.angle_beta   90.00
_cell.angle_gamma   90.00
#
_symmetry.space_group_name_H-M   'P 1'
#
loop_
_entity.id
_entity.type
_entity.pdbx_description
1 polymer ?
#
loop_
_entity_poly.entity_id
_entity_poly.type
_entity_poly.pdbx_seq_one_letter_code
_entity_poly.pdbx_strand_id
1 'polypeptide(L)'
;MTGLSISRRAARWGLLLLPLTASAVGFWIPARPMREATFEQEKLDSLSTSEFSRLIQDLSEEDGYFRSDNFTSNETSYLHVVGKLREMRVSGGAYLGVGPEQNFTYIAKVRPHIAFIVDIRRQAMLQHLLYKALFQISESRAEFLSALLSQPLGGDGAPGKGASVERLLDYFGSEPASERTFAANLARVRKIIQQQFHFPLSAQDQERLEHVYSAFHKEGLGISFRIGPANWRGWNFPDLRELVLERDLDGQLGNFLASEEDYRFVRNLHLRNRVIPVVGDFAGPKALAGVGEYLRKNGYTVRAFYTSNVEQFLFQNGAFEAFAENVQKLPIDANSFFIRAVSGRGEPPHPAHVPGHRTTTVLQNISVFLKDYGEGAYTDYKSLVTTHFIAGQLP
;
A
#
# COMPACT_ATOMS: atom_id res chain seq x y z
N MET A 1 -1.38 49.82 71.52
CA MET A 1 -0.57 50.21 70.34
C MET A 1 0.86 49.91 70.71
N THR A 2 1.63 49.01 70.13
CA THR A 2 1.67 48.31 68.83
C THR A 2 2.61 47.12 69.08
N GLY A 3 2.21 45.88 68.80
CA GLY A 3 2.76 45.15 67.65
C GLY A 3 3.57 43.92 68.08
N LEU A 4 2.88 42.77 68.14
CA LEU A 4 3.42 41.43 68.34
C LEU A 4 4.26 40.95 67.14
N SER A 5 5.33 40.20 67.41
CA SER A 5 5.91 39.18 66.52
C SER A 5 6.16 37.91 67.34
N ILE A 6 5.41 36.85 67.04
CA ILE A 6 5.45 35.56 67.74
C ILE A 6 6.38 34.59 67.01
N SER A 7 7.33 34.04 67.77
CA SER A 7 8.13 32.86 67.44
C SER A 7 7.29 31.57 67.43
N ARG A 8 7.68 30.54 66.68
CA ARG A 8 7.64 29.15 67.21
C ARG A 8 8.83 28.31 66.74
N ARG A 9 9.55 27.81 67.75
CA ARG A 9 10.61 26.80 67.70
C ARG A 9 10.04 25.40 67.47
N ALA A 10 10.95 24.54 67.01
CA ALA A 10 10.86 23.10 66.86
C ALA A 10 10.48 22.33 68.14
N ALA A 11 9.89 21.14 67.96
CA ALA A 11 9.95 20.06 68.94
C ALA A 11 9.95 18.69 68.24
N ARG A 12 10.94 17.87 68.61
CA ARG A 12 11.16 16.45 68.26
C ARG A 12 10.32 15.53 69.16
N TRP A 13 9.67 14.50 68.62
CA TRP A 13 9.32 13.22 69.27
C TRP A 13 9.02 12.23 68.13
N GLY A 14 9.40 10.96 68.04
CA GLY A 14 10.12 9.99 68.86
C GLY A 14 9.92 8.65 68.12
N LEU A 15 11.00 7.90 67.85
CA LEU A 15 10.97 6.62 67.12
C LEU A 15 10.30 5.53 67.99
N LEU A 16 9.35 4.79 67.42
CA LEU A 16 8.85 3.53 67.95
C LEU A 16 8.98 2.45 66.86
N LEU A 17 9.91 1.52 67.07
CA LEU A 17 10.11 0.31 66.28
C LEU A 17 9.10 -0.74 66.73
N LEU A 18 8.31 -1.26 65.79
CA LEU A 18 7.48 -2.46 65.96
C LEU A 18 7.89 -3.49 64.89
N PRO A 19 8.07 -4.78 65.24
CA PRO A 19 8.50 -5.80 64.30
C PRO A 19 7.30 -6.33 63.52
N LEU A 20 7.31 -6.17 62.20
CA LEU A 20 6.36 -6.84 61.31
C LEU A 20 7.01 -8.09 60.72
N THR A 21 6.60 -9.22 61.28
CA THR A 21 6.91 -10.58 60.86
C THR A 21 6.49 -10.80 59.40
N ALA A 22 7.43 -11.24 58.57
CA ALA A 22 7.20 -11.61 57.18
C ALA A 22 6.40 -12.93 57.11
N SER A 23 5.13 -12.84 56.70
CA SER A 23 4.36 -14.00 56.23
C SER A 23 4.36 -13.98 54.71
N ALA A 24 5.21 -14.81 54.11
CA ALA A 24 5.24 -15.06 52.68
C ALA A 24 4.01 -15.88 52.28
N VAL A 25 2.94 -15.21 51.87
CA VAL A 25 1.85 -15.83 51.11
C VAL A 25 2.28 -15.83 49.66
N GLY A 26 2.83 -16.96 49.20
CA GLY A 26 3.17 -17.18 47.81
C GLY A 26 1.90 -17.16 46.95
N PHE A 27 1.65 -16.05 46.27
CA PHE A 27 0.73 -16.03 45.15
C PHE A 27 1.38 -16.80 44.00
N TRP A 28 0.97 -18.05 43.83
CA TRP A 28 1.23 -18.80 42.62
C TRP A 28 0.40 -18.17 41.51
N ILE A 29 1.00 -17.24 40.76
CA ILE A 29 0.41 -16.74 39.53
C ILE A 29 0.54 -17.89 38.52
N PRO A 30 -0.56 -18.49 38.03
CA PRO A 30 -0.44 -19.47 36.96
C PRO A 30 0.17 -18.75 35.77
N ALA A 31 1.34 -19.22 35.31
CA ALA A 31 1.96 -18.73 34.10
C ALA A 31 0.97 -18.96 32.95
N ARG A 32 0.32 -17.88 32.49
CA ARG A 32 -0.39 -17.87 31.21
C ARG A 32 0.62 -18.23 30.11
N PRO A 33 0.19 -19.01 29.12
CA PRO A 33 1.10 -19.81 28.31
C PRO A 33 1.97 -18.88 27.48
N MET A 34 3.26 -18.86 27.77
CA MET A 34 4.27 -18.21 26.95
C MET A 34 4.24 -18.73 25.49
N ARG A 35 3.60 -19.89 25.28
CA ARG A 35 3.36 -20.59 24.00
C ARG A 35 2.23 -20.02 23.13
N GLU A 36 1.16 -19.42 23.69
CA GLU A 36 0.12 -18.75 22.86
C GLU A 36 0.59 -17.35 22.43
N ALA A 37 1.34 -16.65 23.29
CA ALA A 37 1.93 -15.36 22.94
C ALA A 37 2.99 -15.50 21.83
N THR A 38 3.77 -16.59 21.81
CA THR A 38 4.68 -16.88 20.69
C THR A 38 3.92 -17.26 19.42
N PHE A 39 2.81 -17.98 19.51
CA PHE A 39 2.05 -18.40 18.31
C PHE A 39 1.34 -17.22 17.62
N GLU A 40 0.78 -16.26 18.38
CA GLU A 40 0.19 -15.03 17.82
C GLU A 40 1.27 -14.04 17.32
N GLN A 41 2.47 -14.07 17.90
CA GLN A 41 3.62 -13.28 17.43
C GLN A 41 4.29 -13.91 16.19
N GLU A 42 4.35 -15.25 16.10
CA GLU A 42 4.72 -16.00 14.89
C GLU A 42 3.71 -15.78 13.75
N LYS A 43 2.42 -15.65 14.08
CA LYS A 43 1.36 -15.23 13.13
C LYS A 43 1.57 -13.82 12.60
N LEU A 44 2.32 -12.97 13.30
CA LEU A 44 2.73 -11.62 12.89
C LEU A 44 4.11 -11.60 12.19
N ASP A 45 4.93 -12.65 12.34
CA ASP A 45 6.36 -12.59 11.96
C ASP A 45 6.66 -12.89 10.48
N SER A 46 5.91 -13.76 9.80
CA SER A 46 5.95 -13.88 8.31
C SER A 46 4.94 -14.91 7.80
N LEU A 47 4.49 -14.79 6.54
CA LEU A 47 3.88 -15.91 5.83
C LEU A 47 4.98 -16.83 5.30
N SER A 48 4.78 -18.14 5.43
CA SER A 48 5.68 -19.10 4.79
C SER A 48 5.66 -18.90 3.27
N THR A 49 6.77 -19.18 2.59
CA THR A 49 6.85 -19.10 1.13
C THR A 49 5.79 -19.95 0.43
N SER A 50 5.52 -21.15 0.95
CA SER A 50 4.49 -22.04 0.41
C SER A 50 3.10 -21.47 0.57
N GLU A 51 2.79 -20.88 1.74
CA GLU A 51 1.51 -20.21 1.95
C GLU A 51 1.36 -18.99 1.03
N PHE A 52 2.40 -18.16 0.89
CA PHE A 52 2.42 -17.03 -0.03
C PHE A 52 2.10 -17.46 -1.47
N SER A 53 2.84 -18.44 -2.00
CA SER A 53 2.62 -18.95 -3.36
C SER A 53 1.22 -19.56 -3.52
N ARG A 54 0.75 -20.29 -2.50
CA ARG A 54 -0.58 -20.90 -2.51
C ARG A 54 -1.68 -19.84 -2.49
N LEU A 55 -1.57 -18.78 -1.70
CA LEU A 55 -2.56 -17.70 -1.67
C LEU A 55 -2.72 -17.03 -3.03
N ILE A 56 -1.61 -16.78 -3.74
CA ILE A 56 -1.66 -16.23 -5.09
C ILE A 56 -2.44 -17.18 -6.01
N GLN A 57 -2.10 -18.47 -6.00
CA GLN A 57 -2.71 -19.46 -6.90
C GLN A 57 -4.19 -19.74 -6.59
N ASP A 58 -4.52 -19.97 -5.33
CA ASP A 58 -5.88 -20.35 -4.91
C ASP A 58 -6.87 -19.19 -5.12
N LEU A 59 -6.46 -17.97 -4.75
CA LEU A 59 -7.32 -16.80 -4.81
C LEU A 59 -7.45 -16.22 -6.23
N SER A 60 -6.45 -16.43 -7.10
CA SER A 60 -6.43 -15.81 -8.43
C SER A 60 -7.48 -16.39 -9.38
N GLU A 61 -8.21 -15.52 -10.05
CA GLU A 61 -9.12 -15.82 -11.16
C GLU A 61 -8.36 -15.98 -12.49
N GLU A 62 -9.11 -16.24 -13.57
CA GLU A 62 -8.57 -16.19 -14.92
C GLU A 62 -8.11 -14.78 -15.30
N ASP A 63 -7.18 -14.70 -16.25
CA ASP A 63 -6.65 -13.43 -16.75
C ASP A 63 -7.76 -12.65 -17.48
N GLY A 64 -8.02 -11.42 -17.05
CA GLY A 64 -8.96 -10.53 -17.73
C GLY A 64 -8.26 -9.49 -18.60
N TYR A 65 -9.07 -8.61 -19.20
CA TYR A 65 -8.60 -7.65 -20.20
C TYR A 65 -8.61 -6.22 -19.66
N PHE A 66 -7.53 -5.49 -19.94
CA PHE A 66 -7.46 -4.04 -19.78
C PHE A 66 -6.61 -3.45 -20.91
N ARG A 67 -7.14 -2.43 -21.58
CA ARG A 67 -6.61 -1.89 -22.85
C ARG A 67 -5.27 -1.14 -22.78
N SER A 68 -4.73 -0.95 -21.58
CA SER A 68 -3.64 0.01 -21.31
C SER A 68 -2.41 -0.67 -20.72
N ASP A 69 -1.24 -0.23 -21.17
CA ASP A 69 0.03 -0.49 -20.47
C ASP A 69 0.07 0.38 -19.22
N ASN A 70 -0.54 -0.16 -18.17
CA ASN A 70 -0.68 0.46 -16.87
C ASN A 70 0.37 -0.14 -15.92
N PHE A 71 1.65 0.18 -16.22
CA PHE A 71 2.83 -0.18 -15.42
C PHE A 71 3.12 0.83 -14.31
N THR A 72 2.69 2.08 -14.50
CA THR A 72 2.75 3.13 -13.47
C THR A 72 1.39 3.79 -13.33
N SER A 73 1.17 4.41 -12.16
CA SER A 73 -0.01 5.24 -11.94
C SER A 73 -0.05 6.42 -12.93
N ASN A 74 -1.21 7.07 -13.03
CA ASN A 74 -1.37 8.35 -13.71
C ASN A 74 -2.08 9.41 -12.86
N GLU A 75 -2.19 9.14 -11.56
CA GLU A 75 -3.00 9.88 -10.60
C GLU A 75 -2.15 10.95 -9.93
N THR A 76 -2.26 12.21 -10.37
CA THR A 76 -1.45 13.32 -9.82
C THR A 76 -1.93 13.78 -8.44
N SER A 77 -3.05 13.25 -7.92
CA SER A 77 -3.59 13.62 -6.59
C SER A 77 -3.54 12.50 -5.57
N TYR A 78 -2.83 11.40 -5.85
CA TYR A 78 -2.79 10.21 -4.99
C TYR A 78 -2.31 10.51 -3.55
N LEU A 79 -1.52 11.57 -3.35
CA LEU A 79 -1.06 12.00 -2.02
C LEU A 79 -2.05 12.86 -1.25
N HIS A 80 -3.08 13.42 -1.90
CA HIS A 80 -3.93 14.45 -1.28
C HIS A 80 -4.74 13.93 -0.09
N VAL A 81 -4.98 12.63 -0.01
CA VAL A 81 -5.71 12.01 1.11
C VAL A 81 -4.78 11.55 2.24
N VAL A 82 -3.46 11.58 2.08
CA VAL A 82 -2.51 11.05 3.07
C VAL A 82 -2.61 11.79 4.40
N GLY A 83 -2.73 13.13 4.38
CA GLY A 83 -2.95 13.93 5.59
C GLY A 83 -4.22 13.50 6.32
N LYS A 84 -5.34 13.34 5.59
CA LYS A 84 -6.62 12.90 6.15
C LYS A 84 -6.58 11.48 6.69
N LEU A 85 -5.92 10.54 6.01
CA LEU A 85 -5.71 9.17 6.51
C LEU A 85 -4.99 9.18 7.87
N ARG A 86 -3.99 10.06 8.04
CA ARG A 86 -3.28 10.24 9.32
C ARG A 86 -4.19 10.84 10.40
N GLU A 87 -4.94 11.89 10.08
CA GLU A 87 -5.90 12.52 11.01
C GLU A 87 -6.95 11.52 11.52
N MET A 88 -7.47 10.69 10.61
CA MET A 88 -8.45 9.66 10.91
C MET A 88 -7.83 8.40 11.54
N ARG A 89 -6.51 8.37 11.74
CA ARG A 89 -5.77 7.23 12.30
C ARG A 89 -6.03 5.93 11.53
N VAL A 90 -6.04 6.02 10.21
CA VAL A 90 -6.18 4.87 9.32
C VAL A 90 -4.87 4.10 9.31
N SER A 91 -4.72 3.12 10.23
CA SER A 91 -3.50 2.33 10.34
C SER A 91 -3.72 0.87 10.77
N GLY A 92 -2.73 0.02 10.48
CA GLY A 92 -2.76 -1.41 10.78
C GLY A 92 -3.75 -2.19 9.91
N GLY A 93 -4.23 -3.33 10.42
CA GLY A 93 -5.19 -4.18 9.72
C GLY A 93 -4.68 -4.71 8.37
N ALA A 94 -5.62 -4.90 7.44
CA ALA A 94 -5.34 -5.30 6.07
C ALA A 94 -5.51 -4.14 5.09
N TYR A 95 -4.65 -4.10 4.08
CA TYR A 95 -4.77 -3.22 2.93
C TYR A 95 -5.23 -4.01 1.70
N LEU A 96 -6.20 -3.48 0.97
CA LEU A 96 -6.58 -3.97 -0.34
C LEU A 96 -6.28 -2.88 -1.38
N GLY A 97 -5.88 -3.26 -2.59
CA GLY A 97 -5.62 -2.29 -3.64
C GLY A 97 -5.63 -2.89 -5.03
N VAL A 98 -5.77 -2.04 -6.05
CA VAL A 98 -5.61 -2.38 -7.48
C VAL A 98 -4.45 -1.62 -8.07
N GLY A 99 -3.90 -2.07 -9.21
CA GLY A 99 -2.87 -1.33 -9.93
C GLY A 99 -1.45 -1.52 -9.37
N PRO A 100 -0.48 -0.72 -9.84
CA PRO A 100 0.93 -0.95 -9.61
C PRO A 100 1.46 -0.28 -8.32
N GLU A 101 2.46 0.61 -8.41
CA GLU A 101 3.32 1.06 -7.32
C GLU A 101 2.70 2.09 -6.36
N GLN A 102 1.64 2.80 -6.75
CA GLN A 102 0.95 3.73 -5.84
C GLN A 102 0.42 3.03 -4.59
N ASN A 103 0.15 1.73 -4.69
CA ASN A 103 -0.16 0.87 -3.54
C ASN A 103 0.95 0.89 -2.48
N PHE A 104 2.23 0.92 -2.88
CA PHE A 104 3.34 0.94 -1.93
C PHE A 104 3.38 2.23 -1.12
N THR A 105 2.97 3.35 -1.71
CA THR A 105 2.82 4.60 -0.96
C THR A 105 1.68 4.50 0.05
N TYR A 106 0.50 4.00 -0.33
CA TYR A 106 -0.58 3.82 0.65
C TYR A 106 -0.23 2.78 1.72
N ILE A 107 0.43 1.67 1.37
CA ILE A 107 0.95 0.69 2.32
C ILE A 107 1.94 1.35 3.28
N ALA A 108 2.84 2.21 2.78
CA ALA A 108 3.77 2.94 3.63
C ALA A 108 3.03 3.86 4.60
N LYS A 109 1.99 4.58 4.17
CA LYS A 109 1.28 5.54 5.04
C LYS A 109 0.28 4.88 5.99
N VAL A 110 -0.41 3.83 5.56
CA VAL A 110 -1.36 3.07 6.38
C VAL A 110 -0.64 2.11 7.33
N ARG A 111 0.54 1.62 6.97
CA ARG A 111 1.31 0.64 7.76
C ARG A 111 0.49 -0.64 8.10
N PRO A 112 -0.10 -1.34 7.11
CA PRO A 112 -0.91 -2.54 7.37
C PRO A 112 -0.06 -3.74 7.81
N HIS A 113 -0.68 -4.73 8.44
CA HIS A 113 -0.04 -6.00 8.77
C HIS A 113 0.02 -6.96 7.56
N ILE A 114 -0.89 -6.80 6.61
CA ILE A 114 -0.98 -7.59 5.38
C ILE A 114 -1.62 -6.76 4.27
N ALA A 115 -1.20 -6.98 3.03
CA ALA A 115 -1.73 -6.31 1.85
C ALA A 115 -2.09 -7.32 0.75
N PHE A 116 -3.25 -7.15 0.14
CA PHE A 116 -3.68 -7.88 -1.05
C PHE A 116 -3.81 -6.89 -2.21
N ILE A 117 -3.08 -7.14 -3.30
CA ILE A 117 -3.22 -6.34 -4.51
C ILE A 117 -4.00 -7.15 -5.53
N VAL A 118 -5.28 -6.81 -5.71
CA VAL A 118 -6.23 -7.51 -6.57
C VAL A 118 -6.36 -6.71 -7.86
N ASP A 119 -5.91 -7.28 -8.97
CA ASP A 119 -5.97 -6.65 -10.28
C ASP A 119 -6.46 -7.66 -11.30
N ILE A 120 -7.31 -7.24 -12.22
CA ILE A 120 -7.90 -8.12 -13.24
C ILE A 120 -6.86 -8.73 -14.18
N ARG A 121 -5.67 -8.12 -14.28
CA ARG A 121 -4.60 -8.55 -15.18
C ARG A 121 -3.61 -9.47 -14.46
N ARG A 122 -3.35 -10.63 -15.06
CA ARG A 122 -2.20 -11.48 -14.69
C ARG A 122 -0.86 -10.75 -14.84
N GLN A 123 -0.75 -9.83 -15.80
CA GLN A 123 0.42 -8.96 -15.96
C GLN A 123 0.71 -8.12 -14.71
N ALA A 124 -0.31 -7.56 -14.08
CA ALA A 124 -0.14 -6.75 -12.86
C ALA A 124 0.31 -7.63 -11.68
N MET A 125 -0.23 -8.84 -11.56
CA MET A 125 0.24 -9.82 -10.57
C MET A 125 1.73 -10.15 -10.77
N LEU A 126 2.16 -10.41 -12.00
CA LEU A 126 3.56 -10.66 -12.34
C LEU A 126 4.45 -9.44 -12.06
N GLN A 127 3.98 -8.22 -12.30
CA GLN A 127 4.69 -6.99 -11.96
C GLN A 127 4.89 -6.85 -10.43
N HIS A 128 3.92 -7.25 -9.61
CA HIS A 128 4.09 -7.27 -8.15
C HIS A 128 5.06 -8.36 -7.68
N LEU A 129 5.13 -9.50 -8.37
CA LEU A 129 6.17 -10.51 -8.14
C LEU A 129 7.57 -9.98 -8.52
N LEU A 130 7.68 -9.22 -9.62
CA LEU A 130 8.89 -8.47 -9.97
C LEU A 130 9.29 -7.52 -8.83
N TYR A 131 8.39 -6.63 -8.39
CA TYR A 131 8.67 -5.71 -7.28
C TYR A 131 9.12 -6.45 -6.02
N LYS A 132 8.44 -7.52 -5.63
CA LYS A 132 8.83 -8.33 -4.47
C LYS A 132 10.27 -8.86 -4.59
N ALA A 133 10.65 -9.36 -5.77
CA ALA A 133 12.02 -9.82 -6.03
C ALA A 133 13.03 -8.66 -5.95
N LEU A 134 12.68 -7.48 -6.46
CA LEU A 134 13.52 -6.28 -6.38
C LEU A 134 13.69 -5.77 -4.94
N PHE A 135 12.63 -5.72 -4.14
CA PHE A 135 12.71 -5.39 -2.71
C PHE A 135 13.55 -6.40 -1.93
N GLN A 136 13.51 -7.68 -2.30
CA GLN A 136 14.30 -8.71 -1.64
C GLN A 136 15.81 -8.51 -1.81
N ILE A 137 16.23 -8.04 -2.99
CA ILE A 137 17.66 -7.88 -3.32
C ILE A 137 18.20 -6.47 -3.05
N SER A 138 17.34 -5.53 -2.67
CA SER A 138 17.69 -4.12 -2.49
C SER A 138 17.48 -3.73 -1.04
N GLU A 139 18.54 -3.39 -0.29
CA GLU A 139 18.41 -2.95 1.11
C GLU A 139 18.03 -1.47 1.24
N SER A 140 18.35 -0.69 0.21
CA SER A 140 18.17 0.76 0.17
C SER A 140 17.36 1.22 -1.04
N ARG A 141 16.86 2.45 -0.98
CA ARG A 141 16.14 3.08 -2.10
C ARG A 141 16.99 3.19 -3.36
N ALA A 142 18.30 3.45 -3.22
CA ALA A 142 19.23 3.49 -4.33
C ALA A 142 19.39 2.13 -5.02
N GLU A 143 19.57 1.06 -4.25
CA GLU A 143 19.65 -0.30 -4.80
C GLU A 143 18.34 -0.72 -5.46
N PHE A 144 17.20 -0.29 -4.92
CA PHE A 144 15.89 -0.58 -5.51
C PHE A 144 15.72 0.08 -6.87
N LEU A 145 16.06 1.37 -6.98
CA LEU A 145 16.00 2.08 -8.26
C LEU A 145 17.03 1.52 -9.26
N SER A 146 18.24 1.21 -8.82
CA SER A 146 19.25 0.54 -9.64
C SER A 146 18.73 -0.80 -10.19
N ALA A 147 18.11 -1.61 -9.35
CA ALA A 147 17.54 -2.88 -9.76
C ALA A 147 16.31 -2.69 -10.66
N LEU A 148 15.38 -1.79 -10.34
CA LEU A 148 14.18 -1.53 -11.13
C LEU A 148 14.51 -1.03 -12.54
N LEU A 149 15.49 -0.13 -12.66
CA LEU A 149 15.85 0.52 -13.92
C LEU A 149 16.99 -0.21 -14.65
N SER A 150 17.56 -1.27 -14.04
CA SER A 150 18.74 -1.98 -14.54
C SER A 150 19.94 -1.06 -14.85
N GLN A 151 20.07 -0.01 -14.04
CA GLN A 151 21.17 0.95 -14.09
C GLN A 151 22.19 0.61 -12.99
N PRO A 152 23.51 0.68 -13.27
CA PRO A 152 24.52 0.40 -12.27
C PRO A 152 24.47 1.40 -11.11
N LEU A 153 24.73 0.93 -9.89
CA LEU A 153 24.94 1.78 -8.71
C LEU A 153 26.41 1.70 -8.32
N GLY A 154 27.18 2.73 -8.62
CA GLY A 154 28.61 2.78 -8.35
C GLY A 154 29.30 4.05 -8.87
N GLY A 155 30.61 4.15 -8.63
CA GLY A 155 31.41 5.34 -8.94
C GLY A 155 31.29 6.45 -7.90
N ASP A 156 32.11 7.50 -8.06
CA ASP A 156 32.27 8.60 -7.09
C ASP A 156 30.98 9.42 -6.86
N GLY A 157 30.00 9.28 -7.76
CA GLY A 157 28.70 9.95 -7.70
C GLY A 157 27.54 9.10 -7.16
N ALA A 158 27.78 7.85 -6.73
CA ALA A 158 26.72 6.97 -6.26
C ALA A 158 26.05 7.52 -4.98
N PRO A 159 24.70 7.64 -4.94
CA PRO A 159 24.01 8.15 -3.77
C PRO A 159 24.06 7.13 -2.62
N GLY A 160 24.43 7.61 -1.43
CA GLY A 160 24.37 6.81 -0.20
C GLY A 160 22.94 6.60 0.32
N LYS A 161 22.78 5.72 1.32
CA LYS A 161 21.46 5.38 1.92
C LYS A 161 20.66 6.60 2.40
N GLY A 162 21.34 7.65 2.86
CA GLY A 162 20.71 8.89 3.34
C GLY A 162 20.43 9.96 2.28
N ALA A 163 20.66 9.69 0.99
CA ALA A 163 20.43 10.67 -0.07
C ALA A 163 18.95 11.10 -0.13
N SER A 164 18.70 12.35 -0.52
CA SER A 164 17.34 12.82 -0.82
C SER A 164 16.78 12.07 -2.03
N VAL A 165 15.45 11.99 -2.14
CA VAL A 165 14.82 11.32 -3.29
C VAL A 165 15.15 12.05 -4.59
N GLU A 166 15.23 13.38 -4.58
CA GLU A 166 15.68 14.18 -5.72
C GLU A 166 17.07 13.75 -6.18
N ARG A 167 18.01 13.61 -5.25
CA ARG A 167 19.39 13.20 -5.56
C ARG A 167 19.45 11.79 -6.15
N LEU A 168 18.60 10.88 -5.67
CA LEU A 168 18.47 9.54 -6.24
C LEU A 168 17.97 9.62 -7.68
N LEU A 169 16.89 10.36 -7.92
CA LEU A 169 16.30 10.48 -9.26
C LEU A 169 17.23 11.21 -10.23
N ASP A 170 18.01 12.18 -9.77
CA ASP A 170 19.01 12.86 -10.59
C ASP A 170 20.13 11.91 -11.02
N TYR A 171 20.59 11.04 -10.13
CA TYR A 171 21.59 10.01 -10.46
C TYR A 171 21.08 9.06 -11.54
N PHE A 172 19.89 8.49 -11.35
CA PHE A 172 19.30 7.53 -12.29
C PHE A 172 18.75 8.18 -13.57
N GLY A 173 18.56 9.50 -13.58
CA GLY A 173 18.21 10.27 -14.77
C GLY A 173 19.40 10.49 -15.72
N SER A 174 20.64 10.44 -15.24
CA SER A 174 21.85 10.69 -16.05
C SER A 174 22.57 9.43 -16.51
N GLU A 175 22.39 8.30 -15.82
CA GLU A 175 23.12 7.05 -16.10
C GLU A 175 22.43 6.21 -17.19
N PRO A 176 23.14 5.72 -18.22
CA PRO A 176 22.53 4.87 -19.23
C PRO A 176 22.20 3.50 -18.64
N ALA A 177 21.03 2.96 -19.01
CA ALA A 177 20.67 1.59 -18.68
C ALA A 177 21.60 0.60 -19.41
N SER A 178 21.91 -0.54 -18.79
CA SER A 178 22.85 -1.52 -19.32
C SER A 178 22.12 -2.81 -19.70
N GLU A 179 22.14 -3.18 -20.97
CA GLU A 179 21.57 -4.45 -21.46
C GLU A 179 22.14 -5.67 -20.71
N ARG A 180 23.43 -5.62 -20.37
CA ARG A 180 24.09 -6.66 -19.58
C ARG A 180 23.50 -6.72 -18.16
N THR A 181 23.29 -5.56 -17.53
CA THR A 181 22.69 -5.48 -16.19
C THR A 181 21.23 -5.94 -16.22
N PHE A 182 20.47 -5.54 -17.24
CA PHE A 182 19.10 -5.97 -17.46
C PHE A 182 18.99 -7.49 -17.59
N ALA A 183 19.77 -8.10 -18.48
CA ALA A 183 19.76 -9.56 -18.67
C ALA A 183 20.13 -10.30 -17.37
N ALA A 184 21.14 -9.81 -16.64
CA ALA A 184 21.54 -10.40 -15.35
C ALA A 184 20.44 -10.27 -14.28
N ASN A 185 19.81 -9.10 -14.17
CA ASN A 185 18.74 -8.88 -13.21
C ASN A 185 17.48 -9.69 -13.56
N LEU A 186 17.10 -9.75 -14.84
CA LEU A 186 15.93 -10.53 -15.29
C LEU A 186 16.10 -12.02 -14.96
N ALA A 187 17.29 -12.58 -15.25
CA ALA A 187 17.61 -13.95 -14.88
C ALA A 187 17.54 -14.17 -13.35
N ARG A 188 18.06 -13.21 -12.57
CA ARG A 188 18.00 -13.25 -11.09
C ARG A 188 16.57 -13.17 -10.57
N VAL A 189 15.73 -12.29 -11.11
CA VAL A 189 14.32 -12.13 -10.73
C VAL A 189 13.54 -13.42 -11.03
N ARG A 190 13.67 -13.98 -12.24
CA ARG A 190 13.02 -15.26 -12.60
C ARG A 190 13.41 -16.37 -11.62
N LYS A 191 14.72 -16.48 -11.33
CA LYS A 191 15.24 -17.45 -10.37
C LYS A 191 14.65 -17.26 -8.96
N ILE A 192 14.57 -16.02 -8.47
CA ILE A 192 13.99 -15.71 -7.15
C ILE A 192 12.51 -16.11 -7.12
N ILE A 193 11.72 -15.74 -8.14
CA ILE A 193 10.30 -16.06 -8.18
C ILE A 193 10.07 -17.58 -8.18
N GLN A 194 10.79 -18.32 -9.02
CA GLN A 194 10.61 -19.77 -9.12
C GLN A 194 11.16 -20.51 -7.91
N GLN A 195 12.35 -20.15 -7.42
CA GLN A 195 13.07 -20.94 -6.41
C GLN A 195 12.91 -20.44 -4.97
N GLN A 196 12.66 -19.15 -4.76
CA GLN A 196 12.56 -18.56 -3.42
C GLN A 196 11.13 -18.16 -3.08
N PHE A 197 10.30 -17.82 -4.06
CA PHE A 197 8.86 -17.63 -3.87
C PHE A 197 8.05 -18.89 -4.12
N HIS A 198 8.69 -19.96 -4.64
CA HIS A 198 8.06 -21.21 -5.04
C HIS A 198 6.83 -20.96 -5.94
N PHE A 199 6.89 -19.93 -6.79
CA PHE A 199 5.80 -19.60 -7.68
C PHE A 199 6.11 -20.11 -9.09
N PRO A 200 5.27 -20.98 -9.66
CA PRO A 200 5.50 -21.51 -11.00
C PRO A 200 5.27 -20.41 -12.04
N LEU A 201 6.26 -20.19 -12.92
CA LEU A 201 6.13 -19.31 -14.08
C LEU A 201 5.98 -20.15 -15.34
N SER A 202 4.86 -20.02 -16.03
CA SER A 202 4.69 -20.54 -17.38
C SER A 202 5.59 -19.81 -18.39
N ALA A 203 5.72 -20.32 -19.62
CA ALA A 203 6.45 -19.63 -20.68
C ALA A 203 5.86 -18.23 -20.96
N GLN A 204 4.52 -18.13 -21.02
CA GLN A 204 3.82 -16.86 -21.19
C GLN A 204 4.05 -15.91 -20.01
N ASP A 205 4.10 -16.41 -18.78
CA ASP A 205 4.43 -15.58 -17.61
C ASP A 205 5.85 -15.03 -17.70
N GLN A 206 6.81 -15.83 -18.18
CA GLN A 206 8.18 -15.38 -18.35
C GLN A 206 8.31 -14.29 -19.42
N GLU A 207 7.60 -14.41 -20.54
CA GLU A 207 7.55 -13.39 -21.60
C GLU A 207 6.89 -12.09 -21.10
N ARG A 208 5.76 -12.18 -20.39
CA ARG A 208 5.06 -11.03 -19.82
C ARG A 208 5.91 -10.31 -18.77
N LEU A 209 6.58 -11.07 -17.90
CA LEU A 209 7.49 -10.53 -16.88
C LEU A 209 8.65 -9.76 -17.53
N GLU A 210 9.24 -10.31 -18.60
CA GLU A 210 10.28 -9.64 -19.37
C GLU A 210 9.75 -8.41 -20.10
N HIS A 211 8.55 -8.46 -20.68
CA HIS A 211 7.93 -7.31 -21.30
C HIS A 211 7.79 -6.14 -20.32
N VAL A 212 7.20 -6.39 -19.14
CA VAL A 212 7.06 -5.37 -18.07
C VAL A 212 8.41 -4.83 -17.65
N TYR A 213 9.38 -5.70 -17.34
CA TYR A 213 10.67 -5.26 -16.84
C TYR A 213 11.48 -4.50 -17.91
N SER A 214 11.34 -4.89 -19.18
CA SER A 214 11.97 -4.20 -20.30
C SER A 214 11.42 -2.77 -20.48
N ALA A 215 10.17 -2.50 -20.11
CA ALA A 215 9.61 -1.15 -20.15
C ALA A 215 10.32 -0.25 -19.13
N PHE A 216 10.51 -0.71 -17.88
CA PHE A 216 11.27 0.03 -16.87
C PHE A 216 12.73 0.26 -17.28
N HIS A 217 13.39 -0.76 -17.85
CA HIS A 217 14.77 -0.64 -18.35
C HIS A 217 14.90 0.36 -19.50
N LYS A 218 13.99 0.32 -20.49
CA LYS A 218 14.08 1.17 -21.69
C LYS A 218 13.68 2.62 -21.43
N GLU A 219 12.67 2.83 -20.60
CA GLU A 219 12.08 4.15 -20.37
C GLU A 219 12.63 4.83 -19.12
N GLY A 220 13.28 4.08 -18.23
CA GLY A 220 13.88 4.61 -17.02
C GLY A 220 12.84 5.31 -16.14
N LEU A 221 13.21 6.48 -15.62
CA LEU A 221 12.31 7.35 -14.87
C LEU A 221 11.24 8.05 -15.74
N GLY A 222 11.40 8.03 -17.07
CA GLY A 222 10.44 8.59 -18.02
C GLY A 222 9.28 7.64 -18.37
N ILE A 223 9.25 6.43 -17.78
CA ILE A 223 8.13 5.50 -17.96
C ILE A 223 6.83 6.16 -17.49
N SER A 224 5.77 6.02 -18.28
CA SER A 224 4.47 6.62 -18.00
C SER A 224 3.33 5.70 -18.43
N PHE A 225 2.14 5.92 -17.86
CA PHE A 225 0.92 5.22 -18.25
C PHE A 225 0.60 5.45 -19.73
N ARG A 226 0.20 4.39 -20.46
CA ARG A 226 -0.20 4.49 -21.87
C ARG A 226 -1.60 3.94 -22.14
N ILE A 227 -2.28 4.53 -23.11
CA ILE A 227 -3.56 4.01 -23.63
C ILE A 227 -3.30 3.41 -25.01
N GLY A 228 -3.23 2.09 -25.09
CA GLY A 228 -2.96 1.38 -26.34
C GLY A 228 -1.58 1.65 -26.95
N PRO A 229 -1.32 1.12 -28.17
CA PRO A 229 0.00 1.15 -28.83
C PRO A 229 0.42 2.53 -29.36
N ALA A 230 -0.47 3.53 -29.29
CA ALA A 230 -0.17 4.91 -29.65
C ALA A 230 -0.58 5.78 -28.47
N ASN A 231 0.37 6.52 -27.88
CA ASN A 231 0.02 7.65 -27.01
C ASN A 231 -0.88 8.59 -27.83
N TRP A 232 -2.20 8.47 -27.63
CA TRP A 232 -3.18 9.26 -28.36
C TRP A 232 -2.84 10.72 -28.13
N ARG A 233 -2.51 11.42 -29.23
CA ARG A 233 -2.07 12.81 -29.27
C ARG A 233 -2.97 13.66 -28.35
N GLY A 234 -2.40 14.21 -27.28
CA GLY A 234 -3.09 15.11 -26.34
C GLY A 234 -3.24 14.61 -24.89
N TRP A 235 -2.82 13.38 -24.57
CA TRP A 235 -2.81 12.88 -23.19
C TRP A 235 -1.38 12.91 -22.61
N ASN A 236 -1.03 13.98 -21.89
CA ASN A 236 0.20 14.04 -21.09
C ASN A 236 -0.06 13.36 -19.74
N PHE A 237 0.49 12.16 -19.52
CA PHE A 237 0.43 11.47 -18.22
C PHE A 237 1.70 11.73 -17.44
N PRO A 238 1.65 11.76 -16.10
CA PRO A 238 2.86 11.93 -15.33
C PRO A 238 3.78 10.73 -15.55
N ASP A 239 5.08 10.99 -15.66
CA ASP A 239 6.09 9.92 -15.65
C ASP A 239 6.41 9.47 -14.21
N LEU A 240 7.21 8.41 -14.08
CA LEU A 240 7.61 7.89 -12.78
C LEU A 240 8.38 8.93 -11.95
N ARG A 241 9.19 9.79 -12.57
CA ARG A 241 9.91 10.86 -11.86
C ARG A 241 8.91 11.84 -11.24
N GLU A 242 7.93 12.30 -12.02
CA GLU A 242 6.90 13.22 -11.58
C GLU A 242 6.06 12.62 -10.45
N LEU A 243 5.65 11.35 -10.56
CA LEU A 243 4.90 10.65 -9.51
C LEU A 243 5.68 10.53 -8.20
N VAL A 244 6.99 10.25 -8.27
CA VAL A 244 7.84 10.14 -7.07
C VAL A 244 8.06 11.51 -6.42
N LEU A 245 8.13 12.59 -7.22
CA LEU A 245 8.31 13.97 -6.75
C LEU A 245 7.00 14.70 -6.43
N GLU A 246 5.85 14.06 -6.65
CA GLU A 246 4.54 14.63 -6.34
C GLU A 246 4.43 14.98 -4.85
N ARG A 247 3.65 16.01 -4.55
CA ARG A 247 3.48 16.54 -3.19
C ARG A 247 2.06 16.35 -2.69
N ASP A 248 1.92 16.22 -1.38
CA ASP A 248 0.62 16.29 -0.72
C ASP A 248 0.10 17.74 -0.63
N LEU A 249 -1.06 17.92 -0.02
CA LEU A 249 -1.70 19.22 0.15
C LEU A 249 -0.92 20.18 1.06
N ASP A 250 0.01 19.67 1.87
CA ASP A 250 0.90 20.45 2.74
C ASP A 250 2.27 20.72 2.07
N GLY A 251 2.40 20.39 0.78
CA GLY A 251 3.62 20.56 0.00
C GLY A 251 4.72 19.55 0.34
N GLN A 252 4.42 18.46 1.05
CA GLN A 252 5.39 17.44 1.46
C GLN A 252 5.47 16.31 0.45
N LEU A 253 6.67 15.74 0.28
CA LEU A 253 6.86 14.52 -0.50
C LEU A 253 6.25 13.32 0.24
N GLY A 254 5.46 12.53 -0.47
CA GLY A 254 4.69 11.43 0.13
C GLY A 254 4.99 10.04 -0.40
N ASN A 255 5.70 9.90 -1.52
CA ASN A 255 5.97 8.61 -2.15
C ASN A 255 6.74 7.64 -1.20
N PHE A 256 6.58 6.32 -1.36
CA PHE A 256 7.33 5.34 -0.54
C PHE A 256 8.86 5.44 -0.69
N LEU A 257 9.36 6.03 -1.78
CA LEU A 257 10.78 6.34 -1.99
C LEU A 257 11.22 7.66 -1.35
N ALA A 258 10.29 8.49 -0.85
CA ALA A 258 10.61 9.78 -0.27
C ALA A 258 11.43 9.66 1.02
N SER A 259 11.23 8.59 1.80
CA SER A 259 11.94 8.36 3.07
C SER A 259 12.47 6.93 3.20
N GLU A 260 13.58 6.77 3.93
CA GLU A 260 14.12 5.45 4.29
C GLU A 260 13.16 4.64 5.15
N GLU A 261 12.40 5.30 6.03
CA GLU A 261 11.43 4.65 6.90
C GLU A 261 10.31 3.99 6.09
N ASP A 262 9.74 4.71 5.13
CA ASP A 262 8.67 4.21 4.26
C ASP A 262 9.14 3.06 3.38
N TYR A 263 10.30 3.25 2.75
CA TYR A 263 10.91 2.21 1.93
C TYR A 263 11.16 0.93 2.74
N ARG A 264 11.76 1.05 3.95
CA ARG A 264 12.04 -0.10 4.82
C ARG A 264 10.77 -0.78 5.28
N PHE A 265 9.71 -0.04 5.58
CA PHE A 265 8.44 -0.64 5.96
C PHE A 265 7.87 -1.50 4.84
N VAL A 266 7.77 -0.96 3.62
CA VAL A 266 7.26 -1.70 2.44
C VAL A 266 8.15 -2.90 2.14
N ARG A 267 9.48 -2.72 2.15
CA ARG A 267 10.44 -3.80 1.96
C ARG A 267 10.25 -4.91 2.99
N ASN A 268 10.13 -4.57 4.28
CA ASN A 268 9.95 -5.55 5.35
C ASN A 268 8.63 -6.33 5.17
N LEU A 269 7.56 -5.68 4.72
CA LEU A 269 6.30 -6.35 4.42
C LEU A 269 6.46 -7.35 3.25
N HIS A 270 7.21 -6.99 2.21
CA HIS A 270 7.56 -7.92 1.13
C HIS A 270 8.42 -9.10 1.62
N LEU A 271 9.45 -8.85 2.44
CA LEU A 271 10.32 -9.89 2.99
C LEU A 271 9.56 -10.88 3.88
N ARG A 272 8.54 -10.40 4.59
CA ARG A 272 7.65 -11.23 5.40
C ARG A 272 6.54 -11.92 4.58
N ASN A 273 6.59 -11.81 3.25
CA ASN A 273 5.59 -12.36 2.33
C ASN A 273 4.16 -11.83 2.58
N ARG A 274 4.01 -10.58 3.04
CA ARG A 274 2.73 -9.96 3.43
C ARG A 274 2.16 -8.99 2.39
N VAL A 275 2.73 -8.92 1.19
CA VAL A 275 2.15 -8.22 0.03
C VAL A 275 1.83 -9.26 -1.02
N ILE A 276 0.56 -9.67 -1.11
CA ILE A 276 0.09 -10.80 -1.91
C ILE A 276 -0.63 -10.26 -3.15
N PRO A 277 -0.05 -10.40 -4.35
CA PRO A 277 -0.76 -10.05 -5.58
C PRO A 277 -1.70 -11.17 -6.02
N VAL A 278 -2.92 -10.82 -6.45
CA VAL A 278 -3.98 -11.76 -6.84
C VAL A 278 -4.57 -11.28 -8.15
N VAL A 279 -4.78 -12.20 -9.10
CA VAL A 279 -5.56 -11.89 -10.31
C VAL A 279 -7.03 -11.91 -9.93
N GLY A 280 -7.77 -10.84 -10.19
CA GLY A 280 -9.18 -10.81 -9.83
C GLY A 280 -9.93 -9.61 -10.36
N ASP A 281 -11.16 -9.86 -10.82
CA ASP A 281 -12.15 -8.80 -11.01
C ASP A 281 -12.77 -8.45 -9.65
N PHE A 282 -12.96 -7.16 -9.38
CA PHE A 282 -13.65 -6.69 -8.17
C PHE A 282 -15.12 -7.18 -8.12
N ALA A 283 -15.76 -7.34 -9.26
CA ALA A 283 -17.07 -7.98 -9.38
C ALA A 283 -16.98 -9.50 -9.62
N GLY A 284 -15.76 -10.05 -9.67
CA GLY A 284 -15.51 -11.47 -9.88
C GLY A 284 -16.03 -12.35 -8.74
N PRO A 285 -16.35 -13.62 -9.00
CA PRO A 285 -16.99 -14.49 -8.02
C PRO A 285 -16.04 -14.99 -6.93
N LYS A 286 -14.71 -14.86 -7.10
CA LYS A 286 -13.73 -15.56 -6.26
C LYS A 286 -12.75 -14.65 -5.54
N ALA A 287 -12.02 -13.78 -6.24
CA ALA A 287 -10.81 -13.18 -5.71
C ALA A 287 -11.07 -12.32 -4.45
N LEU A 288 -11.95 -11.32 -4.53
CA LEU A 288 -12.29 -10.48 -3.37
C LEU A 288 -13.00 -11.27 -2.27
N ALA A 289 -13.91 -12.18 -2.62
CA ALA A 289 -14.62 -13.00 -1.65
C ALA A 289 -13.66 -13.91 -0.85
N GLY A 290 -12.71 -14.57 -1.55
CA GLY A 290 -11.68 -15.42 -0.96
C GLY A 290 -10.67 -14.65 -0.13
N VAL A 291 -10.29 -13.43 -0.55
CA VAL A 291 -9.52 -12.51 0.29
C VAL A 291 -10.29 -12.21 1.58
N GLY A 292 -11.58 -11.84 1.49
CA GLY A 292 -12.42 -11.59 2.66
C GLY A 292 -12.51 -12.80 3.61
N GLU A 293 -12.63 -14.01 3.07
CA GLU A 293 -12.59 -15.25 3.85
C GLU A 293 -11.24 -15.44 4.57
N TYR A 294 -10.13 -15.29 3.85
CA TYR A 294 -8.79 -15.38 4.43
C TYR A 294 -8.60 -14.38 5.56
N LEU A 295 -9.02 -13.12 5.36
CA LEU A 295 -8.89 -12.08 6.36
C LEU A 295 -9.69 -12.42 7.63
N ARG A 296 -10.96 -12.85 7.50
CA ARG A 296 -11.77 -13.28 8.66
C ARG A 296 -11.15 -14.45 9.40
N LYS A 297 -10.74 -15.49 8.66
CA LYS A 297 -10.15 -16.71 9.24
C LYS A 297 -8.89 -16.39 10.05
N ASN A 298 -8.15 -15.37 9.65
CA ASN A 298 -6.90 -14.96 10.28
C ASN A 298 -7.03 -13.74 11.21
N GLY A 299 -8.26 -13.24 11.45
CA GLY A 299 -8.51 -12.15 12.40
C GLY A 299 -8.08 -10.76 11.91
N TYR A 300 -7.98 -10.55 10.61
CA TYR A 300 -7.68 -9.24 10.02
C TYR A 300 -8.96 -8.47 9.69
N THR A 301 -8.94 -7.16 9.96
CA THR A 301 -9.94 -6.20 9.50
C THR A 301 -9.35 -5.34 8.39
N VAL A 302 -10.10 -5.10 7.32
CA VAL A 302 -9.73 -4.18 6.24
C VAL A 302 -9.64 -2.77 6.81
N ARG A 303 -8.49 -2.12 6.66
CA ARG A 303 -8.27 -0.75 7.10
C ARG A 303 -8.42 0.25 5.95
N ALA A 304 -7.87 -0.11 4.80
CA ALA A 304 -7.96 0.68 3.58
C ALA A 304 -8.16 -0.22 2.36
N PHE A 305 -9.00 0.22 1.43
CA PHE A 305 -9.21 -0.42 0.13
C PHE A 305 -9.09 0.61 -0.99
N TYR A 306 -7.97 0.60 -1.70
CA TYR A 306 -7.73 1.48 -2.85
C TYR A 306 -8.34 0.89 -4.13
N THR A 307 -9.28 1.62 -4.74
CA THR A 307 -10.04 1.15 -5.92
C THR A 307 -9.66 1.86 -7.21
N SER A 308 -8.76 2.86 -7.16
CA SER A 308 -8.49 3.75 -8.29
C SER A 308 -9.81 4.25 -8.90
N ASN A 309 -10.01 4.12 -10.21
CA ASN A 309 -11.28 4.39 -10.89
C ASN A 309 -12.02 3.12 -11.34
N VAL A 310 -11.72 1.94 -10.78
CA VAL A 310 -12.31 0.65 -11.19
C VAL A 310 -13.84 0.69 -11.17
N GLU A 311 -14.41 1.35 -10.15
CA GLU A 311 -15.85 1.47 -9.96
C GLU A 311 -16.55 2.15 -11.14
N GLN A 312 -15.86 3.04 -11.88
CA GLN A 312 -16.38 3.63 -13.10
C GLN A 312 -16.72 2.57 -14.15
N PHE A 313 -15.82 1.60 -14.34
CA PHE A 313 -16.00 0.51 -15.30
C PHE A 313 -17.06 -0.49 -14.83
N LEU A 314 -17.16 -0.72 -13.53
CA LEU A 314 -18.19 -1.57 -12.95
C LEU A 314 -19.60 -1.01 -13.19
N PHE A 315 -19.78 0.31 -13.09
CA PHE A 315 -21.03 0.95 -13.52
C PHE A 315 -21.27 0.81 -15.02
N GLN A 316 -20.27 1.08 -15.85
CA GLN A 316 -20.39 1.00 -17.32
C GLN A 316 -20.77 -0.40 -17.81
N ASN A 317 -20.28 -1.43 -17.13
CA ASN A 317 -20.48 -2.83 -17.52
C ASN A 317 -21.64 -3.50 -16.76
N GLY A 318 -22.37 -2.76 -15.91
CA GLY A 318 -23.49 -3.31 -15.13
C GLY A 318 -23.07 -4.32 -14.04
N ALA A 319 -21.82 -4.26 -13.58
CA ALA A 319 -21.24 -5.21 -12.62
C ALA A 319 -21.10 -4.63 -11.19
N PHE A 320 -21.58 -3.40 -10.96
CA PHE A 320 -21.43 -2.71 -9.68
C PHE A 320 -22.13 -3.42 -8.50
N GLU A 321 -23.29 -4.06 -8.75
CA GLU A 321 -24.00 -4.85 -7.73
C GLU A 321 -23.15 -6.01 -7.20
N ALA A 322 -22.56 -6.81 -8.09
CA ALA A 322 -21.67 -7.91 -7.69
C ALA A 322 -20.43 -7.42 -6.92
N PHE A 323 -19.91 -6.24 -7.24
CA PHE A 323 -18.86 -5.62 -6.44
C PHE A 323 -19.35 -5.24 -5.03
N ALA A 324 -20.52 -4.60 -4.91
CA ALA A 324 -21.08 -4.24 -3.61
C ALA A 324 -21.32 -5.50 -2.74
N GLU A 325 -21.81 -6.59 -3.33
CA GLU A 325 -21.92 -7.90 -2.66
C GLU A 325 -20.57 -8.46 -2.20
N ASN A 326 -19.52 -8.30 -3.00
CA ASN A 326 -18.17 -8.70 -2.59
C ASN A 326 -17.63 -7.84 -1.44
N VAL A 327 -17.91 -6.53 -1.43
CA VAL A 327 -17.54 -5.63 -0.33
C VAL A 327 -18.24 -6.04 0.97
N GLN A 328 -19.51 -6.46 0.92
CA GLN A 328 -20.23 -6.99 2.10
C GLN A 328 -19.55 -8.22 2.71
N LYS A 329 -18.79 -8.98 1.90
CA LYS A 329 -18.02 -10.15 2.33
C LYS A 329 -16.64 -9.78 2.91
N LEU A 330 -16.28 -8.50 3.06
CA LEU A 330 -15.02 -8.11 3.68
C LEU A 330 -15.20 -7.92 5.20
N PRO A 331 -14.23 -8.32 6.04
CA PRO A 331 -14.22 -7.94 7.44
C PRO A 331 -13.88 -6.45 7.57
N ILE A 332 -14.87 -5.62 7.87
CA ILE A 332 -14.74 -4.17 7.98
C ILE A 332 -15.17 -3.68 9.38
N ASP A 333 -14.71 -2.50 9.76
CA ASP A 333 -15.15 -1.78 10.96
C ASP A 333 -15.40 -0.30 10.64
N ALA A 334 -15.78 0.48 11.66
CA ALA A 334 -16.05 1.91 11.53
C ALA A 334 -14.84 2.75 11.07
N ASN A 335 -13.64 2.17 11.01
CA ASN A 335 -12.42 2.82 10.57
C ASN A 335 -11.86 2.16 9.28
N SER A 336 -12.71 1.48 8.50
CA SER A 336 -12.40 0.95 7.16
C SER A 336 -12.74 1.97 6.07
N PHE A 337 -11.81 2.30 5.19
CA PHE A 337 -12.01 3.32 4.15
C PHE A 337 -11.67 2.85 2.74
N PHE A 338 -12.51 3.24 1.79
CA PHE A 338 -12.12 3.28 0.38
C PHE A 338 -11.18 4.46 0.12
N ILE A 339 -10.26 4.26 -0.82
CA ILE A 339 -9.45 5.31 -1.44
C ILE A 339 -9.74 5.26 -2.94
N ARG A 340 -10.35 6.31 -3.49
CA ARG A 340 -10.80 6.37 -4.89
C ARG A 340 -10.07 7.44 -5.66
N ALA A 341 -9.78 7.18 -6.93
CA ALA A 341 -9.30 8.18 -7.86
C ALA A 341 -10.41 8.52 -8.86
N VAL A 342 -10.96 9.72 -8.74
CA VAL A 342 -12.02 10.21 -9.62
C VAL A 342 -11.36 10.96 -10.78
N SER A 343 -11.79 10.70 -12.02
CA SER A 343 -11.31 11.47 -13.18
C SER A 343 -11.63 12.96 -13.01
N GLY A 344 -10.63 13.83 -13.19
CA GLY A 344 -10.79 15.28 -13.14
C GLY A 344 -11.54 15.88 -14.34
N ARG A 345 -11.96 15.05 -15.31
CA ARG A 345 -12.66 15.47 -16.53
C ARG A 345 -14.19 15.42 -16.44
N GLY A 346 -14.75 15.15 -15.26
CA GLY A 346 -16.21 15.20 -15.06
C GLY A 346 -16.73 16.64 -15.19
N GLU A 347 -17.93 16.80 -15.75
CA GLU A 347 -18.62 18.09 -15.84
C GLU A 347 -19.95 18.07 -15.04
N PRO A 348 -20.12 18.91 -14.00
CA PRO A 348 -19.09 19.75 -13.39
C PRO A 348 -17.98 18.90 -12.72
N PRO A 349 -16.78 19.48 -12.48
CA PRO A 349 -15.71 18.80 -11.75
C PRO A 349 -16.16 18.31 -10.38
N HIS A 350 -15.49 17.26 -9.88
CA HIS A 350 -15.75 16.76 -8.53
C HIS A 350 -15.57 17.89 -7.50
N PRO A 351 -16.43 18.03 -6.47
CA PRO A 351 -16.34 19.14 -5.50
C PRO A 351 -14.99 19.28 -4.78
N ALA A 352 -14.28 18.16 -4.60
CA ALA A 352 -12.93 18.11 -4.01
C ALA A 352 -11.78 18.30 -5.03
N HIS A 353 -12.09 18.67 -6.28
CA HIS A 353 -11.08 18.79 -7.33
C HIS A 353 -10.08 19.91 -7.05
N VAL A 354 -8.81 19.61 -7.28
CA VAL A 354 -7.70 20.56 -7.13
C VAL A 354 -7.23 20.97 -8.53
N PRO A 355 -7.29 22.26 -8.90
CA PRO A 355 -6.85 22.73 -10.21
C PRO A 355 -5.43 22.27 -10.54
N GLY A 356 -5.21 21.84 -11.77
CA GLY A 356 -3.91 21.34 -12.24
C GLY A 356 -3.70 19.83 -12.08
N HIS A 357 -4.55 19.13 -11.31
CA HIS A 357 -4.46 17.69 -11.14
C HIS A 357 -5.37 16.94 -12.11
N ARG A 358 -4.95 15.76 -12.58
CA ARG A 358 -5.70 14.93 -13.53
C ARG A 358 -6.84 14.15 -12.89
N THR A 359 -6.68 13.88 -11.60
CA THR A 359 -7.60 13.09 -10.79
C THR A 359 -7.95 13.85 -9.52
N THR A 360 -9.04 13.44 -8.88
CA THR A 360 -9.41 13.86 -7.53
C THR A 360 -9.44 12.62 -6.66
N THR A 361 -8.50 12.51 -5.72
CA THR A 361 -8.47 11.39 -4.77
C THR A 361 -9.37 11.70 -3.58
N VAL A 362 -10.30 10.79 -3.26
CA VAL A 362 -11.25 10.92 -2.15
C VAL A 362 -11.30 9.65 -1.31
N LEU A 363 -11.72 9.79 -0.06
CA LEU A 363 -12.00 8.67 0.83
C LEU A 363 -13.51 8.47 0.97
N GLN A 364 -13.91 7.29 1.40
CA GLN A 364 -15.27 7.05 1.91
C GLN A 364 -15.23 5.92 2.93
N ASN A 365 -15.98 6.03 4.01
CA ASN A 365 -16.10 4.94 4.96
C ASN A 365 -16.85 3.75 4.33
N ILE A 366 -16.32 2.52 4.45
CA ILE A 366 -16.91 1.34 3.80
C ILE A 366 -18.28 0.98 4.41
N SER A 367 -18.48 1.19 5.71
CA SER A 367 -19.80 0.97 6.32
C SER A 367 -20.84 1.98 5.83
N VAL A 368 -20.44 3.23 5.59
CA VAL A 368 -21.31 4.26 4.97
C VAL A 368 -21.62 3.89 3.53
N PHE A 369 -20.63 3.44 2.76
CA PHE A 369 -20.83 2.94 1.40
C PHE A 369 -21.91 1.85 1.33
N LEU A 370 -21.82 0.85 2.21
CA LEU A 370 -22.79 -0.25 2.22
C LEU A 370 -24.19 0.20 2.63
N LYS A 371 -24.29 1.15 3.58
CA LYS A 371 -25.57 1.75 3.96
C LYS A 371 -26.21 2.50 2.79
N ASP A 372 -25.46 3.41 2.18
CA ASP A 372 -25.92 4.20 1.03
C ASP A 372 -26.33 3.32 -0.15
N TYR A 373 -25.56 2.25 -0.42
CA TYR A 373 -25.91 1.26 -1.44
C TYR A 373 -27.24 0.57 -1.12
N GLY A 374 -27.45 0.12 0.12
CA GLY A 374 -28.70 -0.52 0.55
C GLY A 374 -29.92 0.43 0.51
N GLU A 375 -29.70 1.73 0.60
CA GLU A 375 -30.72 2.78 0.47
C GLU A 375 -30.94 3.24 -0.99
N GLY A 376 -30.20 2.66 -1.95
CA GLY A 376 -30.32 3.00 -3.37
C GLY A 376 -29.75 4.38 -3.74
N ALA A 377 -28.83 4.92 -2.93
CA ALA A 377 -28.26 6.26 -3.15
C ALA A 377 -27.35 6.35 -4.39
N TYR A 378 -26.87 5.21 -4.90
CA TYR A 378 -25.93 5.15 -6.03
C TYR A 378 -26.63 4.79 -7.34
N THR A 379 -27.36 5.75 -7.92
CA THR A 379 -28.06 5.57 -9.21
C THR A 379 -27.12 5.57 -10.42
N ASP A 380 -25.94 6.18 -10.26
CA ASP A 380 -24.89 6.24 -11.28
C ASP A 380 -23.51 6.45 -10.64
N TYR A 381 -22.44 6.40 -11.46
CA TYR A 381 -21.08 6.60 -10.97
C TYR A 381 -20.86 7.99 -10.34
N LYS A 382 -21.56 9.03 -10.82
CA LYS A 382 -21.41 10.38 -10.27
C LYS A 382 -21.94 10.42 -8.84
N SER A 383 -23.13 9.87 -8.61
CA SER A 383 -23.73 9.75 -7.27
C SER A 383 -22.84 8.95 -6.32
N LEU A 384 -22.19 7.87 -6.76
CA LEU A 384 -21.21 7.14 -5.94
C LEU A 384 -20.07 8.05 -5.46
N VAL A 385 -19.43 8.77 -6.38
CA VAL A 385 -18.21 9.52 -6.03
C VAL A 385 -18.49 10.82 -5.31
N THR A 386 -19.71 11.39 -5.43
CA THR A 386 -20.08 12.65 -4.77
C THR A 386 -20.91 12.48 -3.50
N THR A 387 -21.37 11.28 -3.15
CA THR A 387 -22.19 11.04 -1.96
C THR A 387 -21.32 10.60 -0.79
N HIS A 388 -21.40 11.33 0.33
CA HIS A 388 -20.67 11.05 1.58
C HIS A 388 -19.15 10.81 1.40
N PHE A 389 -18.54 11.41 0.36
CA PHE A 389 -17.09 11.39 0.20
C PHE A 389 -16.42 12.24 1.29
N ILE A 390 -15.18 11.89 1.59
CA ILE A 390 -14.29 12.64 2.47
C ILE A 390 -13.13 13.15 1.60
N ALA A 391 -12.99 14.46 1.50
CA ALA A 391 -11.86 15.08 0.80
C ALA A 391 -10.64 15.20 1.69
N GLY A 392 -9.46 15.22 1.09
CA GLY A 392 -8.22 15.56 1.80
C GLY A 392 -8.18 17.00 2.33
N GLN A 393 -8.86 17.93 1.64
CA GLN A 393 -8.84 19.37 1.95
C GLN A 393 -9.94 19.83 2.92
N LEU A 394 -10.97 19.00 3.13
CA LEU A 394 -12.10 19.39 3.97
C LEU A 394 -11.81 19.00 5.43
N PRO A 395 -12.31 19.77 6.42
CA PRO A 395 -12.16 19.48 7.84
C PRO A 395 -12.56 18.06 8.21
#